data_AF-A0A4Y2HPN5-F1
#
_entry.id   AF-A0A4Y2HPN5-F1
#
_cell.length_a   1.000
_cell.length_b   1.000
_cell.length_c   1.000
_cell.angle_alpha   90.00
_cell.angle_beta   90.00
_cell.angle_gamma   90.00
#
_symmetry.space_group_name_H-M   'P 1'
#
loop_
_entity.id
_entity.type
_entity.pdbx_description
1 polymer ?
#
loop_
_entity_poly.entity_id
_entity_poly.type
_entity_poly.pdbx_seq_one_letter_code
_entity_poly.pdbx_strand_id
1 'polypeptide(L)'
;MSYTALIRPVLEYGCQVYQVASQTNLNKLERVQLSSGRIITDLRSCCQKAIVLYEADLQPLSMRIRTNSVKYIAKYKVSDLLTELRNLFYSGQATRD
;
A
#
# COMPACT_ATOMS: atom_id res chain seq x y z
N MET A 1 6.81 15.90 -4.07
CA MET A 1 8.02 15.08 -3.77
C MET A 1 7.97 14.45 -2.38
N SER A 2 7.86 15.20 -1.28
CA SER A 2 7.98 14.65 0.09
C SER A 2 6.87 13.67 0.52
N TYR A 3 5.60 13.91 0.17
CA TYR A 3 4.54 12.96 0.54
C TYR A 3 4.64 11.64 -0.19
N THR A 4 4.88 11.63 -1.50
CA THR A 4 5.05 10.39 -2.27
C THR A 4 6.26 9.60 -1.82
N ALA A 5 7.35 10.27 -1.43
CA ALA A 5 8.58 9.61 -1.02
C ALA A 5 8.59 9.14 0.45
N LEU A 6 7.97 9.89 1.38
CA LEU A 6 8.11 9.64 2.81
C LEU A 6 6.80 9.22 3.48
N ILE A 7 5.70 9.92 3.19
CA ILE A 7 4.43 9.69 3.90
C ILE A 7 3.65 8.53 3.28
N ARG A 8 3.56 8.50 1.95
CA ARG A 8 2.81 7.51 1.17
C ARG A 8 3.32 6.09 1.43
N PRO A 9 4.64 5.80 1.42
CA PRO A 9 5.13 4.44 1.67
C PRO A 9 4.82 3.97 3.09
N VAL A 10 5.00 4.82 4.10
CA VAL A 10 4.73 4.49 5.51
C VAL A 10 3.25 4.13 5.71
N LEU A 11 2.34 4.89 5.12
CA LEU A 11 0.91 4.59 5.18
C LEU A 11 0.57 3.33 4.38
N GLU A 12 1.20 3.11 3.22
CA GLU A 12 0.89 1.96 2.37
C GLU A 12 1.37 0.61 2.93
N TYR A 13 2.41 0.60 3.76
CA TYR A 13 2.85 -0.60 4.48
C TYR A 13 1.76 -1.17 5.38
N GLY A 14 0.92 -0.30 5.98
CA GLY A 14 -0.19 -0.69 6.86
C GLY A 14 -1.42 -1.28 6.15
N CYS A 15 -1.37 -1.54 4.84
CA CYS A 15 -2.54 -1.91 4.03
C CYS A 15 -3.32 -3.12 4.57
N GLN A 16 -2.64 -4.13 5.13
CA GLN A 16 -3.30 -5.31 5.72
C GLN A 16 -4.10 -4.96 6.98
N VAL A 17 -3.57 -4.07 7.82
CA VAL A 17 -4.25 -3.60 9.03
C VAL A 17 -5.49 -2.78 8.65
N TYR A 18 -5.39 -1.99 7.59
CA TYR A 18 -6.49 -1.15 7.14
C TYR A 18 -7.68 -1.93 6.56
N GLN A 19 -7.49 -3.16 6.08
CA GLN A 19 -8.61 -3.99 5.64
C GLN A 19 -9.58 -4.34 6.78
N VAL A 20 -9.07 -4.47 8.00
CA VAL A 20 -9.86 -4.83 9.19
C VAL A 20 -10.35 -3.59 9.94
N ALA A 21 -9.86 -2.41 9.58
CA ALA A 21 -10.24 -1.17 10.22
C ALA A 21 -11.69 -0.77 9.89
N SER A 22 -12.37 -0.14 10.84
CA SER A 22 -13.72 0.39 10.61
C SER A 22 -13.72 1.47 9.52
N GLN A 23 -14.79 1.52 8.73
CA GLN A 23 -14.94 2.50 7.65
C GLN A 23 -14.82 3.95 8.15
N THR A 24 -15.31 4.24 9.36
CA THR A 24 -15.19 5.56 9.98
C THR A 24 -13.73 5.96 10.20
N ASN A 25 -12.87 5.02 10.62
CA ASN A 25 -11.45 5.28 10.79
C ASN A 25 -10.73 5.45 9.45
N LEU A 26 -11.11 4.67 8.43
CA LEU A 26 -10.59 4.85 7.07
C LEU A 26 -10.97 6.20 6.47
N ASN A 27 -12.20 6.67 6.72
CA ASN A 27 -12.65 7.99 6.29
C ASN A 27 -11.85 9.12 6.96
N LYS A 28 -11.52 8.97 8.26
CA LYS A 28 -10.64 9.92 8.97
C LYS A 28 -9.24 9.95 8.34
N LEU A 29 -8.67 8.78 8.07
CA LEU A 29 -7.34 8.67 7.45
C LEU A 29 -7.32 9.28 6.06
N GLU A 30 -8.36 9.07 5.25
CA GLU A 30 -8.46 9.66 3.92
C GLU A 30 -8.56 11.19 3.98
N ARG A 31 -9.30 11.75 4.95
CA ARG A 31 -9.34 13.21 5.16
C ARG A 31 -7.97 13.79 5.46
N VAL A 32 -7.18 13.13 6.32
CA VAL A 32 -5.81 13.56 6.64
C VAL A 32 -4.94 13.53 5.38
N GLN A 33 -4.99 12.44 4.61
CA GLN A 33 -4.21 12.33 3.37
C GLN A 33 -4.61 13.38 2.33
N LEU A 34 -5.89 13.68 2.19
CA LEU A 34 -6.37 14.74 1.29
C LEU A 34 -5.93 16.13 1.76
N SER A 35 -5.93 16.38 3.08
CA SER A 35 -5.40 17.62 3.63
C SER A 35 -3.91 17.76 3.31
N SER A 36 -3.12 16.70 3.49
CA SER A 36 -1.71 16.71 3.11
C SER A 36 -1.50 16.88 1.61
N GLY A 37 -2.34 16.23 0.79
CA GLY A 37 -2.33 16.38 -0.67
C GLY A 37 -2.50 17.84 -1.07
N ARG A 38 -3.49 18.53 -0.48
CA ARG A 38 -3.74 19.96 -0.74
C ARG A 38 -2.54 20.85 -0.41
N ILE A 39 -1.91 20.65 0.74
CA ILE A 39 -0.75 21.46 1.15
C ILE A 39 0.40 21.29 0.14
N ILE A 40 0.57 20.10 -0.41
CA ILE A 40 1.71 19.77 -1.27
C ILE A 40 1.48 20.21 -2.71
N THR A 41 0.23 20.21 -3.16
CA THR A 41 -0.17 20.69 -4.48
C THR A 41 -0.58 22.17 -4.46
N ASP A 42 -0.41 22.85 -3.33
CA ASP A 42 -0.81 24.25 -3.10
C ASP A 42 -2.28 24.53 -3.47
N LEU A 43 -3.15 23.56 -3.19
CA LEU A 43 -4.59 23.67 -3.43
C LEU A 43 -5.31 24.23 -2.22
N ARG A 44 -6.32 25.06 -2.48
CA ARG A 44 -7.20 25.60 -1.43
C ARG A 44 -7.96 24.50 -0.70
N SER A 45 -8.36 24.79 0.54
CA SER A 45 -9.20 23.90 1.35
C SER A 45 -10.57 23.63 0.74
N CYS A 46 -11.08 24.53 -0.12
CA CYS A 46 -12.35 24.36 -0.83
C CYS A 46 -12.27 23.47 -2.07
N CYS A 47 -11.06 23.14 -2.57
CA CYS A 47 -10.92 22.31 -3.77
C CYS A 47 -11.61 20.94 -3.59
N GLN A 48 -12.19 20.42 -4.66
CA GLN A 48 -12.87 19.12 -4.60
C GLN A 48 -11.86 17.98 -4.43
N LYS A 49 -12.29 16.90 -3.76
CA LYS A 49 -11.46 15.70 -3.54
C LYS A 49 -10.84 15.15 -4.84
N ALA A 50 -11.63 15.11 -5.92
CA ALA A 50 -11.18 14.58 -7.21
C ALA A 50 -10.00 15.38 -7.78
N ILE A 51 -10.05 16.71 -7.68
CA ILE A 51 -8.97 17.60 -8.14
C ILE A 51 -7.71 17.36 -7.31
N VAL A 52 -7.84 17.30 -5.97
CA VAL A 52 -6.70 17.01 -5.09
C VAL A 52 -6.04 15.68 -5.42
N LEU A 53 -6.85 14.65 -5.69
CA LEU A 53 -6.36 13.33 -6.08
C LEU A 53 -5.65 13.35 -7.43
N TYR A 54 -6.18 14.08 -8.42
CA TYR A 54 -5.58 14.23 -9.73
C TYR A 54 -4.23 14.97 -9.66
N GLU A 55 -4.20 16.15 -9.05
CA GLU A 55 -3.00 16.99 -8.92
C GLU A 55 -1.91 16.32 -8.08
N ALA A 56 -2.28 15.57 -7.05
CA ALA A 56 -1.33 14.88 -6.19
C ALA A 56 -0.87 13.53 -6.76
N ASP A 57 -1.33 13.16 -7.95
CA ASP A 57 -1.13 11.84 -8.58
C ASP A 57 -1.43 10.70 -7.57
N LEU A 58 -2.68 10.71 -7.09
CA LEU A 58 -3.20 9.83 -6.06
C LEU A 58 -4.52 9.20 -6.46
N GLN A 59 -4.60 7.88 -6.30
CA GLN A 59 -5.88 7.17 -6.30
C GLN A 59 -6.58 7.28 -4.93
N PRO A 60 -7.90 7.04 -4.87
CA PRO A 60 -8.63 6.94 -3.60
C PRO A 60 -8.01 5.92 -2.64
N LEU A 61 -8.10 6.19 -1.33
CA LEU A 61 -7.43 5.37 -0.31
C LEU A 61 -7.88 3.91 -0.34
N SER A 62 -9.18 3.67 -0.48
CA SER A 62 -9.74 2.31 -0.57
C SER A 62 -9.17 1.51 -1.74
N MET A 63 -9.01 2.16 -2.90
CA MET A 63 -8.47 1.55 -4.11
C MET A 63 -6.97 1.21 -3.93
N ARG A 64 -6.21 2.12 -3.31
CA ARG A 64 -4.80 1.88 -2.97
C ARG A 64 -4.64 0.73 -1.98
N ILE A 65 -5.44 0.69 -0.92
CA ILE A 65 -5.42 -0.41 0.05
C ILE A 65 -5.65 -1.75 -0.65
N ARG A 66 -6.70 -1.84 -1.49
CA ARG A 66 -7.01 -3.06 -2.23
C ARG A 66 -5.87 -3.50 -3.14
N THR A 67 -5.36 -2.58 -3.97
CA THR A 67 -4.26 -2.87 -4.90
C THR A 67 -3.00 -3.32 -4.17
N ASN A 68 -2.61 -2.62 -3.10
CA ASN A 68 -1.41 -2.96 -2.35
C ASN A 68 -1.57 -4.27 -1.56
N SER A 69 -2.77 -4.56 -1.07
CA SER A 69 -3.04 -5.84 -0.41
C SER A 69 -2.89 -7.02 -1.35
N VAL A 70 -3.40 -6.90 -2.59
CA VAL A 70 -3.24 -7.93 -3.62
C VAL A 70 -1.76 -8.11 -3.97
N LYS A 71 -1.02 -7.02 -4.16
CA LYS A 71 0.43 -7.07 -4.41
C LYS A 71 1.19 -7.74 -3.27
N TYR A 72 0.84 -7.43 -2.03
CA TYR A 72 1.46 -8.02 -0.84
C TYR A 72 1.22 -9.53 -0.77
N ILE A 73 -0.03 -9.97 -0.95
CA ILE A 73 -0.38 -11.40 -0.94
C ILE A 73 0.33 -12.14 -2.07
N ALA A 74 0.38 -11.56 -3.28
CA ALA A 74 1.09 -12.15 -4.40
C ALA A 74 2.59 -12.33 -4.10
N LYS A 75 3.24 -11.30 -3.54
CA LYS A 75 4.64 -11.37 -3.13
C LYS A 75 4.88 -12.44 -2.06
N TYR A 76 3.98 -12.56 -1.09
CA TYR A 76 4.07 -13.57 -0.05
C TYR A 76 3.99 -14.99 -0.63
N LYS A 77 2.99 -15.26 -1.50
CA LYS A 77 2.84 -16.56 -2.17
C LYS A 77 4.06 -16.94 -3.00
N VAL A 78 4.63 -15.99 -3.74
CA VAL A 78 5.86 -16.23 -4.53
C VAL A 78 7.04 -16.57 -3.61
N SER A 79 7.19 -15.85 -2.50
CA SER A 79 8.25 -16.13 -1.51
C SER A 79 8.11 -17.51 -0.87
N ASP A 80 6.88 -17.94 -0.61
CA ASP A 80 6.57 -19.25 -0.03
C ASP A 80 6.94 -20.37 -1.02
N LEU A 81 6.51 -20.25 -2.27
CA LEU A 81 6.84 -21.20 -3.34
C LEU A 81 8.36 -21.32 -3.57
N LEU A 82 9.08 -20.19 -3.55
CA LEU A 82 10.55 -20.19 -3.69
C LEU A 82 11.22 -20.91 -2.51
N THR A 83 10.63 -20.83 -1.32
CA THR A 83 11.13 -21.51 -0.13
C THR A 83 10.90 -23.02 -0.24
N GLU A 84 9.73 -23.46 -0.71
CA GLU A 84 9.45 -24.88 -0.97
C GLU A 84 10.39 -25.48 -2.02
N LEU A 85 10.57 -24.80 -3.17
CA LEU A 85 11.50 -25.25 -4.22
C LEU A 85 12.94 -25.31 -3.71
N ARG A 86 13.35 -24.33 -2.90
CA ARG A 86 14.67 -24.32 -2.26
C ARG A 86 14.84 -25.54 -1.36
N ASN A 87 13.85 -25.82 -0.50
CA ASN A 87 13.90 -26.96 0.43
C ASN A 87 13.97 -28.30 -0.32
N LEU A 88 13.23 -28.46 -1.42
CA LEU A 88 13.28 -29.65 -2.28
C LEU A 88 14.65 -29.82 -2.95
N PHE A 89 15.28 -28.73 -3.38
CA PHE A 89 16.63 -28.77 -3.96
C PHE A 89 17.67 -29.25 -2.94
N TYR A 90 17.63 -28.72 -1.71
CA TYR A 90 18.58 -29.12 -0.66
C TYR A 90 18.33 -30.54 -0.13
N SER A 91 17.07 -30.99 -0.04
CA SER A 91 16.78 -32.38 0.37
C SER A 91 17.27 -33.41 -0.65
N GLY A 92 17.29 -33.07 -1.95
CA GLY A 92 17.81 -33.94 -3.01
C GLY A 92 19.33 -33.99 -3.12
N GLN A 93 20.06 -33.04 -2.50
CA GLN A 93 21.52 -33.08 -2.43
C GLN A 93 22.03 -33.92 -1.23
N ALA A 94 21.22 -34.10 -0.19
CA ALA A 94 21.58 -34.89 0.99
C ALA A 94 21.56 -36.42 0.78
N THR A 95 21.07 -36.90 -0.37
CA THR A 95 20.94 -38.34 -0.69
C THR A 95 21.93 -38.82 -1.76
N ARG A 96 22.95 -38.02 -2.09
CA ARG A 96 24.00 -38.33 -3.07
C ARG A 96 25.37 -38.41 -2.40
N ASP A 97 25.50 -39.28 -1.40
CA ASP A 97 26.75 -39.78 -0.84
C ASP A 97 26.57 -41.30 -0.60
#